data_AF-A0A2U3QXK9-F1
#
_entry.id   AF-A0A2U3QXK9-F1
#
_cell.length_a   1.000
_cell.length_b   1.000
_cell.length_c   1.000
_cell.angle_alpha   90.00
_cell.angle_beta   90.00
_cell.angle_gamma   90.00
#
_symmetry.space_group_name_H-M   'P 1'
#
loop_
_entity.id
_entity.type
_entity.pdbx_description
1 polymer ?
#
loop_
_entity_poly.entity_id
_entity_poly.type
_entity_poly.pdbx_seq_one_letter_code
_entity_poly.pdbx_strand_id
1 'polypeptide(L)'
;MLLCERHKKEKTKLPLVYNLVIYNGKEVYNAPRNLWDLFTDSMIAKQLMTSDYQLVDLQSMSNDEIVRKKHIGMLEYMLKHIHQRDMLKLWQEFLIKFKHVLILDKEKGYVYLRSFLWYTDTKLLESQQLELEQVLAKYLSEEEKGNIMRTIAAKYIDEGRAEGRAEGIKLGETKGKAEGRAEGRAEAAQELARNLLKAGFSVEFISENTGLSKEEVINLKNNIEY
;
A
#
# COMPACT_ATOMS: atom_id res chain seq x y z
N MET A 1 -6.03 2.71 29.74
CA MET A 1 -6.51 3.56 28.61
C MET A 1 -7.03 4.94 29.05
N LEU A 2 -7.51 5.12 30.29
CA LEU A 2 -8.15 6.38 30.75
C LEU A 2 -7.25 7.63 30.91
N LEU A 3 -5.93 7.49 31.08
CA LEU A 3 -5.06 8.64 31.39
C LEU A 3 -4.83 9.55 30.17
N CYS A 4 -4.48 8.97 29.01
CA CYS A 4 -4.27 9.70 27.76
C CYS A 4 -5.56 10.32 27.21
N GLU A 5 -6.70 9.68 27.45
CA GLU A 5 -8.02 10.18 27.05
C GLU A 5 -8.45 11.40 27.89
N ARG A 6 -8.19 11.40 29.19
CA ARG A 6 -8.48 12.55 30.08
C ARG A 6 -7.58 13.76 29.77
N HIS A 7 -6.35 13.51 29.31
CA HIS A 7 -5.38 14.56 28.97
C HIS A 7 -5.68 15.31 27.65
N LYS A 8 -6.68 14.88 26.87
CA LYS A 8 -7.03 15.51 25.57
C LYS A 8 -7.58 16.95 25.66
N LYS A 9 -7.92 17.46 26.85
CA LYS A 9 -8.68 18.71 26.99
C LYS A 9 -7.83 20.01 26.96
N GLU A 10 -6.53 19.99 27.29
CA GLU A 10 -5.70 21.23 27.40
C GLU A 10 -4.32 21.15 26.66
N LYS A 11 -4.29 20.36 25.60
CA LYS A 11 -3.26 20.15 24.55
C LYS A 11 -2.05 21.10 24.49
N THR A 12 -1.04 20.93 25.36
CA THR A 12 0.31 21.50 25.11
C THR A 12 1.46 20.53 25.40
N LYS A 13 1.29 19.59 26.34
CA LYS A 13 2.32 18.61 26.72
C LYS A 13 1.71 17.23 26.92
N LEU A 14 2.51 16.18 26.80
CA LEU A 14 2.09 14.80 27.07
C LEU A 14 2.01 14.54 28.59
N PRO A 15 1.11 13.63 29.05
CA PRO A 15 1.07 13.26 30.46
C PRO A 15 2.27 12.38 30.83
N LEU A 16 2.74 12.48 32.08
CA LEU A 16 3.76 11.57 32.60
C LEU A 16 3.17 10.16 32.74
N VAL A 17 3.88 9.16 32.22
CA VAL A 17 3.51 7.74 32.34
C VAL A 17 4.50 7.04 33.26
N TYR A 18 4.00 6.43 34.33
CA TYR A 18 4.77 5.60 35.25
C TYR A 18 4.48 4.12 34.96
N ASN A 19 5.51 3.37 34.52
CA ASN A 19 5.39 1.95 34.24
C ASN A 19 5.66 1.13 35.50
N LEU A 20 4.68 0.33 35.93
CA LEU A 20 4.80 -0.61 37.04
C LEU A 20 4.56 -2.03 36.52
N VAL A 21 5.49 -2.94 36.79
CA VAL A 21 5.37 -4.35 36.45
C VAL A 21 5.25 -5.15 37.75
N ILE A 22 4.13 -5.88 37.89
CA ILE A 22 3.92 -6.84 38.98
C ILE A 22 4.09 -8.24 38.36
N TYR A 23 5.13 -8.95 38.76
CA TYR A 23 5.43 -10.29 38.27
C TYR A 23 5.18 -11.33 39.37
N ASN A 24 4.38 -12.35 39.07
CA ASN A 24 4.04 -13.45 39.98
C ASN A 24 4.35 -14.81 39.34
N GLY A 25 5.59 -14.97 38.84
CA GLY A 25 6.06 -16.25 38.30
C GLY A 25 6.63 -17.17 39.38
N LYS A 26 6.89 -18.42 39.00
CA LYS A 26 7.54 -19.41 39.88
C LYS A 26 9.04 -19.13 40.10
N GLU A 27 9.69 -18.55 39.09
CA GLU A 27 11.13 -18.22 39.10
C GLU A 27 11.38 -16.75 39.44
N VAL A 28 12.64 -16.41 39.75
CA VAL A 28 13.05 -15.01 39.98
C VAL A 28 13.03 -14.23 38.65
N TYR A 29 12.41 -13.04 38.65
CA TYR A 29 12.40 -12.17 37.48
C TYR A 29 13.82 -11.73 37.09
N ASN A 30 14.24 -12.08 35.87
CA ASN A 30 15.59 -11.83 35.35
C ASN A 30 15.62 -11.00 34.06
N ALA A 31 14.46 -10.58 33.53
CA ALA A 31 14.42 -9.75 32.33
C ALA A 31 14.85 -8.29 32.65
N PRO A 32 15.42 -7.56 31.68
CA PRO A 32 15.77 -6.15 31.87
C PRO A 32 14.54 -5.30 32.23
N ARG A 33 14.76 -4.28 33.07
CA ARG A 33 13.71 -3.33 33.52
C ARG A 33 13.85 -1.96 32.87
N ASN A 34 14.95 -1.74 32.16
CA ASN A 34 15.26 -0.51 31.45
C ASN A 34 15.26 -0.83 29.95
N LEU A 35 14.58 0.00 29.16
CA LEU A 35 14.51 -0.14 27.70
C LEU A 35 15.92 -0.18 27.09
N TRP A 36 16.86 0.61 27.61
CA TRP A 36 18.20 0.74 27.05
C TRP A 36 19.04 -0.52 27.22
N ASP A 37 18.79 -1.31 28.27
CA ASP A 37 19.48 -2.57 28.55
C ASP A 37 19.11 -3.69 27.55
N LEU A 38 18.08 -3.46 26.72
CA LEU A 38 17.70 -4.37 25.64
C LEU A 38 18.53 -4.17 24.36
N PHE A 39 19.33 -3.11 24.29
CA PHE A 39 20.19 -2.82 23.14
C PHE A 39 21.63 -3.24 23.42
N THR A 40 22.34 -3.69 22.38
CA THR A 40 23.77 -4.02 22.47
C THR A 40 24.61 -2.86 22.99
N ASP A 41 24.26 -1.62 22.59
CA ASP A 41 24.85 -0.39 23.11
C ASP A 41 23.76 0.49 23.72
N SER A 42 23.62 0.41 25.04
CA SER A 42 22.59 1.13 25.79
C SER A 42 22.81 2.65 25.78
N MET A 43 24.05 3.11 25.67
CA MET A 43 24.39 4.53 25.66
C MET A 43 24.00 5.17 24.34
N ILE A 44 24.34 4.55 23.21
CA ILE A 44 23.96 5.03 21.88
C ILE A 44 22.44 4.99 21.70
N ALA A 45 21.78 3.89 22.10
CA ALA A 45 20.33 3.78 21.99
C ALA A 45 19.61 4.88 22.77
N LYS A 46 20.02 5.11 24.01
CA LYS A 46 19.47 6.19 24.85
C LYS A 46 19.71 7.55 24.22
N GLN A 47 20.94 7.85 23.79
CA GLN A 47 21.26 9.12 23.16
C GLN A 47 20.40 9.35 21.91
N LEU A 48 20.32 8.39 21.00
CA LEU A 48 19.60 8.52 19.74
C LEU A 48 18.09 8.66 19.94
N MET A 49 17.51 7.92 20.89
CA MET A 49 16.05 7.85 21.06
C MET A 49 15.50 8.92 22.00
N THR A 50 16.33 9.59 22.80
CA THR A 50 15.91 10.68 23.70
C THR A 50 16.34 12.08 23.25
N SER A 51 17.29 12.19 22.32
CA SER A 51 17.65 13.47 21.72
C SER A 51 16.61 13.94 20.73
N ASP A 52 16.70 15.22 20.33
CA ASP A 52 15.91 15.73 19.22
C ASP A 52 16.13 14.89 17.95
N TYR A 53 15.05 14.68 17.20
CA TYR A 53 15.15 13.97 15.93
C TYR A 53 16.04 14.74 14.96
N GLN A 54 16.91 14.02 14.27
CA GLN A 54 17.68 14.62 13.19
C GLN A 54 16.74 14.92 12.01
N LEU A 55 16.49 16.21 11.77
CA LEU A 55 15.77 16.68 10.60
C LEU A 55 16.74 16.81 9.41
N VAL A 56 16.48 16.08 8.33
CA VAL A 56 17.18 16.28 7.05
C VAL A 56 16.32 17.19 6.17
N ASP A 57 16.49 18.50 6.35
CA ASP A 57 15.78 19.50 5.54
C ASP A 57 16.53 19.74 4.22
N LEU A 58 16.14 19.00 3.19
CA LEU A 58 16.74 19.08 1.86
C LEU A 58 16.62 20.46 1.22
N GLN A 59 15.62 21.26 1.60
CA GLN A 59 15.39 22.56 0.98
C GLN A 59 16.33 23.63 1.53
N SER A 60 16.74 23.55 2.80
CA SER A 60 17.77 24.44 3.37
C SER A 60 19.20 24.01 3.02
N MET A 61 19.42 22.76 2.64
CA MET A 61 20.74 22.26 2.22
C MET A 61 21.15 22.76 0.82
N SER A 62 22.42 23.04 0.61
CA SER A 62 22.97 23.30 -0.73
C SER A 62 23.14 22.01 -1.55
N ASN A 63 23.16 22.13 -2.88
CA ASN A 63 23.39 20.97 -3.74
C ASN A 63 24.80 20.37 -3.56
N ASP A 64 25.80 21.19 -3.25
CA ASP A 64 27.18 20.71 -3.07
C ASP A 64 27.33 19.91 -1.77
N GLU A 65 26.64 20.29 -0.70
CA GLU A 65 26.58 19.51 0.54
C GLU A 65 25.93 18.15 0.30
N ILE A 66 24.84 18.09 -0.46
CA ILE A 66 24.16 16.85 -0.82
C ILE A 66 25.09 15.93 -1.64
N VAL A 67 25.75 16.47 -2.67
CA VAL A 67 26.64 15.69 -3.55
C VAL A 67 27.81 15.08 -2.78
N ARG A 68 28.36 15.79 -1.78
CA ARG A 68 29.45 15.27 -0.93
C ARG A 68 29.09 14.00 -0.15
N LYS A 69 27.80 13.73 0.08
CA LYS A 69 27.33 12.53 0.78
C LYS A 69 27.36 11.25 -0.09
N LYS A 70 27.84 11.32 -1.33
CA LYS A 70 28.02 10.17 -2.24
C LYS A 70 26.69 9.42 -2.46
N HIS A 71 26.62 8.12 -2.15
CA HIS A 71 25.49 7.25 -2.51
C HIS A 71 24.19 7.76 -1.89
N ILE A 72 24.15 8.07 -0.58
CA ILE A 72 22.94 8.65 0.03
C ILE A 72 22.61 10.04 -0.52
N GLY A 73 23.63 10.80 -0.95
CA GLY A 73 23.47 12.07 -1.64
C GLY A 73 22.66 11.94 -2.94
N MET A 74 22.73 10.80 -3.63
CA MET A 74 21.90 10.55 -4.81
C MET A 74 20.41 10.58 -4.48
N LEU A 75 20.01 9.89 -3.40
CA LEU A 75 18.64 9.87 -2.91
C LEU A 75 18.18 11.26 -2.48
N GLU A 76 18.98 11.93 -1.65
CA GLU A 76 18.67 13.28 -1.18
C GLU A 76 18.54 14.28 -2.33
N TYR A 77 19.41 14.21 -3.34
CA TYR A 77 19.36 15.09 -4.50
C TYR A 77 18.07 14.88 -5.30
N MET A 78 17.74 13.62 -5.60
CA MET A 78 16.52 13.30 -6.34
C MET A 78 15.28 13.75 -5.58
N LEU A 79 15.20 13.47 -4.28
CA LEU A 79 14.05 13.88 -3.44
C LEU A 79 13.90 15.41 -3.37
N LYS A 80 15.01 16.14 -3.24
CA LYS A 80 14.98 17.62 -3.21
C LYS A 80 14.34 18.19 -4.47
N HIS A 81 14.66 17.60 -5.61
CA HIS A 81 14.32 18.14 -6.94
C HIS A 81 13.14 17.40 -7.61
N ILE A 82 12.49 16.48 -6.91
CA ILE A 82 11.48 15.58 -7.51
C ILE A 82 10.22 16.28 -8.05
N HIS A 83 10.01 17.53 -7.65
CA HIS A 83 8.89 18.37 -8.08
C HIS A 83 9.29 19.39 -9.16
N GLN A 84 10.52 19.37 -9.66
CA GLN A 84 10.91 20.17 -10.82
C GLN A 84 10.05 19.80 -12.03
N ARG A 85 9.72 20.78 -12.88
CA ARG A 85 8.87 20.52 -14.06
C ARG A 85 9.63 19.74 -15.14
N ASP A 86 10.92 20.02 -15.29
CA ASP A 86 11.76 19.43 -16.32
C ASP A 86 12.54 18.23 -15.75
N MET A 87 11.94 17.05 -15.84
CA MET A 87 12.53 15.80 -15.37
C MET A 87 13.76 15.39 -16.18
N LEU A 88 13.80 15.71 -17.48
CA LEU A 88 14.95 15.38 -18.31
C LEU A 88 16.18 16.19 -17.88
N LYS A 89 16.00 17.48 -17.61
CA LYS A 89 17.06 18.33 -17.05
C LYS A 89 17.54 17.82 -15.68
N LEU A 90 16.62 17.41 -14.81
CA LEU A 90 16.98 16.79 -13.52
C LEU A 90 17.90 15.57 -13.73
N TRP A 91 17.53 14.66 -14.63
CA TRP A 91 18.32 13.47 -14.93
C TRP A 91 19.71 13.81 -15.49
N GLN A 92 19.81 14.79 -16.40
CA GLN A 92 21.09 15.26 -16.92
C GLN A 92 21.99 15.79 -15.80
N GLU A 93 21.47 16.69 -14.96
CA GLU A 93 22.22 17.27 -13.84
C GLU A 93 22.63 16.21 -12.81
N PHE A 94 21.71 15.29 -12.49
CA PHE A 94 21.95 14.19 -11.58
C PHE A 94 23.10 13.31 -12.06
N LEU A 95 23.05 12.83 -13.30
CA LEU A 95 24.08 11.95 -13.85
C LEU A 95 25.43 12.67 -13.97
N ILE A 96 25.45 13.96 -14.32
CA ILE A 96 26.68 14.76 -14.31
C ILE A 96 27.29 14.83 -12.92
N LYS A 97 26.49 15.16 -11.89
CA LYS A 97 26.96 15.33 -10.50
C LYS A 97 27.39 14.02 -9.85
N PHE A 98 26.71 12.92 -10.16
CA PHE A 98 26.92 11.63 -9.50
C PHE A 98 27.65 10.59 -10.36
N LYS A 99 28.19 10.94 -11.54
CA LYS A 99 28.87 9.99 -12.45
C LYS A 99 29.91 9.08 -11.78
N HIS A 100 30.70 9.62 -10.84
CA HIS A 100 31.73 8.85 -10.12
C HIS A 100 31.16 7.97 -9.00
N VAL A 101 29.95 8.26 -8.55
CA VAL A 101 29.24 7.58 -7.46
C VAL A 101 28.31 6.49 -7.99
N LEU A 102 27.93 6.54 -9.28
CA LEU A 102 27.11 5.52 -9.94
C LEU A 102 27.68 4.10 -9.80
N ILE A 103 29.01 3.96 -9.68
CA ILE A 103 29.66 2.67 -9.44
C ILE A 103 29.25 2.04 -8.11
N LEU A 104 29.03 2.84 -7.06
CA LEU A 104 28.54 2.35 -5.77
C LEU A 104 27.10 1.84 -5.89
N ASP A 105 26.26 2.54 -6.66
CA ASP A 105 24.90 2.05 -6.92
C ASP A 105 24.93 0.78 -7.76
N LYS A 106 25.82 0.69 -8.75
CA LYS A 106 26.07 -0.52 -9.55
C LYS A 106 26.48 -1.72 -8.69
N GLU A 107 27.39 -1.54 -7.74
CA GLU A 107 27.79 -2.62 -6.80
C GLU A 107 26.63 -3.11 -5.92
N LYS A 108 25.65 -2.23 -5.65
CA LYS A 108 24.39 -2.60 -5.00
C LYS A 108 23.33 -3.10 -5.98
N GLY A 109 23.71 -3.28 -7.24
CA GLY A 109 22.82 -3.67 -8.32
C GLY A 109 21.80 -2.59 -8.64
N TYR A 110 22.21 -1.33 -8.85
CA TYR A 110 21.39 -0.21 -9.32
C TYR A 110 20.10 0.08 -8.56
N VAL A 111 20.12 -0.05 -7.23
CA VAL A 111 18.91 0.13 -6.39
C VAL A 111 18.32 1.51 -6.56
N TYR A 112 19.15 2.56 -6.51
CA TYR A 112 18.67 3.93 -6.63
C TYR A 112 18.30 4.27 -8.06
N LEU A 113 19.15 3.96 -9.03
CA LEU A 113 18.87 4.31 -10.43
C LEU A 113 17.56 3.67 -10.92
N ARG A 114 17.31 2.39 -10.59
CA ARG A 114 16.03 1.74 -10.90
C ARG A 114 14.86 2.41 -10.21
N SER A 115 14.99 2.71 -8.91
CA SER A 115 13.91 3.31 -8.12
C SER A 115 13.53 4.69 -8.63
N PHE A 116 14.54 5.49 -8.99
CA PHE A 116 14.36 6.82 -9.55
C PHE A 116 13.73 6.75 -10.93
N LEU A 117 14.23 5.89 -11.83
CA LEU A 117 13.65 5.74 -13.17
C LEU A 117 12.18 5.36 -13.08
N TRP A 118 11.85 4.31 -12.32
CA TRP A 118 10.46 3.90 -12.10
C TRP A 118 9.61 5.05 -11.53
N TYR A 119 10.10 5.77 -10.51
CA TYR A 119 9.33 6.83 -9.88
C TYR A 119 9.13 8.06 -10.79
N THR A 120 10.12 8.37 -11.64
CA THR A 120 10.07 9.54 -12.54
C THR A 120 9.47 9.24 -13.91
N ASP A 121 9.27 7.97 -14.27
CA ASP A 121 8.76 7.57 -15.58
C ASP A 121 7.39 8.20 -15.88
N THR A 122 6.47 8.16 -14.92
CA THR A 122 5.14 8.82 -15.02
C THR A 122 5.21 10.36 -15.12
N LYS A 123 6.37 10.96 -14.84
CA LYS A 123 6.61 12.40 -14.92
C LYS A 123 7.33 12.82 -16.21
N LEU A 124 7.69 11.85 -17.05
CA LEU A 124 8.29 12.07 -18.35
C LEU A 124 7.23 11.88 -19.44
N LEU A 125 7.28 12.72 -20.47
CA LEU A 125 6.49 12.49 -21.67
C LEU A 125 7.10 11.33 -22.47
N GLU A 126 6.27 10.58 -23.18
CA GLU A 126 6.73 9.49 -24.06
C GLU A 126 7.78 9.99 -25.08
N SER A 127 7.61 11.20 -25.61
CA SER A 127 8.58 11.85 -26.50
C SER A 127 9.95 12.10 -25.85
N GLN A 128 10.01 12.26 -24.52
CA GLN A 128 11.25 12.50 -23.77
C GLN A 128 11.96 11.21 -23.36
N GLN A 129 11.32 10.04 -23.49
CA GLN A 129 11.93 8.76 -23.11
C GLN A 129 13.16 8.46 -23.97
N LEU A 130 13.10 8.72 -25.28
CA LEU A 130 14.24 8.56 -26.17
C LEU A 130 15.41 9.47 -25.79
N GLU A 131 15.12 10.71 -25.41
CA GLU A 131 16.14 11.67 -24.97
C GLU A 131 16.77 11.23 -23.64
N LEU A 132 15.97 10.75 -22.69
CA LEU A 132 16.49 10.19 -21.44
C LEU A 132 17.38 8.98 -21.71
N GLU A 133 16.99 8.11 -22.64
CA GLU A 133 17.80 6.95 -23.03
C GLU A 133 19.18 7.38 -23.54
N GLN A 134 19.24 8.41 -24.39
CA GLN A 134 20.49 8.99 -24.88
C GLN A 134 21.32 9.61 -23.76
N VAL A 135 20.68 10.23 -22.76
CA VAL A 135 21.37 10.76 -21.59
C VAL A 135 21.99 9.62 -20.77
N LEU A 136 21.24 8.54 -20.53
CA LEU A 136 21.71 7.37 -19.79
C LEU A 136 22.87 6.66 -20.51
N ALA A 137 22.79 6.55 -21.84
CA ALA A 137 23.82 5.91 -22.67
C ALA A 137 25.21 6.58 -22.57
N LYS A 138 25.27 7.84 -22.10
CA LYS A 138 26.55 8.53 -21.83
C LYS A 138 27.27 8.01 -20.59
N TYR A 139 26.55 7.33 -19.69
CA TYR A 139 27.05 6.92 -18.38
C TYR A 139 26.91 5.41 -18.10
N LEU A 140 26.13 4.70 -18.91
CA LEU A 140 25.83 3.28 -18.75
C LEU A 140 26.12 2.54 -20.06
N SER A 141 26.57 1.30 -19.96
CA SER A 141 26.68 0.42 -21.12
C SER A 141 25.29 -0.04 -21.60
N GLU A 142 25.22 -0.50 -22.85
CA GLU A 142 23.98 -1.06 -23.41
C GLU A 142 23.45 -2.25 -22.59
N GLU A 143 24.34 -3.08 -22.05
CA GLU A 143 23.97 -4.19 -21.17
C GLU A 143 23.38 -3.70 -19.84
N GLU A 144 24.00 -2.71 -19.21
CA GLU A 144 23.53 -2.13 -17.95
C GLU A 144 22.16 -1.48 -18.11
N LYS A 145 22.01 -0.68 -19.17
CA LYS A 145 20.74 -0.06 -19.56
C LYS A 145 19.67 -1.12 -19.80
N GLY A 146 19.96 -2.14 -20.60
CA GLY A 146 19.04 -3.23 -20.89
C GLY A 146 18.60 -3.98 -19.63
N ASN A 147 19.52 -4.23 -18.70
CA ASN A 147 19.22 -4.89 -17.43
C ASN A 147 18.30 -4.04 -16.52
N ILE A 148 18.56 -2.73 -16.44
CA ILE A 148 17.73 -1.77 -15.71
C ILE A 148 16.32 -1.73 -16.29
N MET A 149 16.20 -1.52 -17.61
CA MET A 149 14.91 -1.41 -18.28
C MET A 149 14.09 -2.69 -18.19
N ARG A 150 14.73 -3.87 -18.34
CA ARG A 150 14.05 -5.17 -18.16
C ARG A 150 13.47 -5.33 -16.76
N THR A 151 14.19 -4.87 -15.75
CA THR A 151 13.72 -4.92 -14.35
C THR A 151 12.53 -4.00 -14.12
N ILE A 152 12.57 -2.79 -14.69
CA ILE A 152 11.44 -1.84 -14.61
C ILE A 152 10.22 -2.40 -15.35
N ALA A 153 10.40 -2.95 -16.55
CA ALA A 153 9.33 -3.60 -17.30
C ALA A 153 8.71 -4.79 -16.53
N ALA A 154 9.53 -5.61 -15.89
CA ALA A 154 9.03 -6.69 -15.03
C ALA A 154 8.16 -6.17 -13.88
N LYS A 155 8.56 -5.06 -13.25
CA LYS A 155 7.77 -4.41 -12.19
C LYS A 155 6.41 -3.92 -12.71
N TYR A 156 6.36 -3.31 -13.90
CA TYR A 156 5.09 -2.92 -14.53
C TYR A 156 4.18 -4.13 -14.82
N ILE A 157 4.74 -5.23 -15.30
CA ILE A 157 3.99 -6.47 -15.54
C ILE A 157 3.39 -7.00 -14.23
N ASP A 158 4.16 -6.99 -13.14
CA ASP A 158 3.71 -7.48 -11.84
C ASP A 158 2.63 -6.57 -11.22
N GLU A 159 2.78 -5.25 -11.35
CA GLU A 159 1.76 -4.26 -10.94
C GLU A 159 0.46 -4.46 -11.73
N GLY A 160 0.53 -4.54 -13.06
CA GLY A 160 -0.65 -4.79 -13.90
C GLY A 160 -1.33 -6.13 -13.60
N ARG A 161 -0.57 -7.18 -13.29
CA ARG A 161 -1.13 -8.47 -12.83
C ARG A 161 -1.80 -8.36 -11.47
N ALA A 162 -1.22 -7.58 -10.55
CA ALA A 162 -1.79 -7.37 -9.22
C ALA A 162 -3.09 -6.58 -9.29
N GLU A 163 -3.12 -5.50 -10.09
CA GLU A 163 -4.31 -4.70 -10.37
C GLU A 163 -5.41 -5.56 -11.01
N GLY A 164 -5.08 -6.30 -12.08
CA GLY A 164 -6.04 -7.18 -12.74
C GLY A 164 -6.62 -8.26 -11.82
N ARG A 165 -5.82 -8.82 -10.91
CA ARG A 165 -6.33 -9.74 -9.86
C ARG A 165 -7.27 -9.04 -8.89
N ALA A 166 -6.91 -7.85 -8.42
CA ALA A 166 -7.72 -7.09 -7.48
C ALA A 166 -9.08 -6.70 -8.10
N GLU A 167 -9.08 -6.23 -9.35
CA GLU A 167 -10.30 -5.95 -10.10
C GLU A 167 -11.14 -7.20 -10.33
N GLY A 168 -10.51 -8.32 -10.70
CA GLY A 168 -11.18 -9.61 -10.89
C GLY A 168 -11.87 -10.11 -9.61
N ILE A 169 -11.19 -10.03 -8.46
CA ILE A 169 -11.77 -10.39 -7.15
C ILE A 169 -12.96 -9.50 -6.84
N LYS A 170 -12.80 -8.17 -6.97
CA LYS A 170 -13.89 -7.21 -6.69
C LYS A 170 -15.10 -7.45 -7.59
N LEU A 171 -14.88 -7.71 -8.88
CA LEU A 171 -15.96 -8.03 -9.82
C LEU A 171 -16.64 -9.36 -9.48
N GLY A 172 -15.86 -10.38 -9.11
CA GLY A 172 -16.37 -11.68 -8.67
C GLY A 172 -17.23 -11.57 -7.40
N GLU A 173 -16.76 -10.85 -6.38
CA GLU A 173 -17.50 -10.62 -5.14
C GLU A 173 -18.80 -9.86 -5.38
N THR A 174 -18.77 -8.83 -6.22
CA THR A 174 -19.97 -8.03 -6.54
C THR A 174 -21.00 -8.83 -7.32
N LYS A 175 -20.58 -9.60 -8.34
CA LYS A 175 -21.49 -10.49 -9.09
C LYS A 175 -22.04 -11.60 -8.21
N GLY A 176 -21.19 -12.35 -7.50
CA GLY A 176 -21.63 -13.45 -6.64
C GLY A 176 -22.58 -12.99 -5.53
N LYS A 177 -22.35 -11.80 -4.96
CA LYS A 177 -23.28 -11.22 -3.97
C LYS A 177 -24.61 -10.79 -4.60
N ALA A 178 -24.62 -10.32 -5.84
CA ALA A 178 -25.85 -9.96 -6.54
C ALA A 178 -26.66 -11.21 -6.92
N GLU A 179 -26.01 -12.22 -7.50
CA GLU A 179 -26.60 -13.51 -7.87
C GLU A 179 -27.15 -14.23 -6.64
N GLY A 180 -26.36 -14.42 -5.58
CA GLY A 180 -26.83 -15.07 -4.35
C GLY A 180 -27.98 -14.33 -3.65
N ARG A 181 -28.05 -13.00 -3.75
CA ARG A 181 -29.21 -12.22 -3.27
C ARG A 181 -30.45 -12.36 -4.16
N ALA A 182 -30.28 -12.59 -5.45
CA ALA A 182 -31.38 -12.83 -6.36
C ALA A 182 -31.95 -14.24 -6.15
N GLU A 183 -31.07 -15.25 -6.12
CA GLU A 183 -31.42 -16.65 -5.84
C GLU A 183 -32.08 -16.79 -4.47
N GLY A 184 -31.48 -16.27 -3.40
CA GLY A 184 -32.07 -16.36 -2.06
C GLY A 184 -33.42 -15.65 -1.93
N ARG A 185 -33.67 -14.57 -2.70
CA ARG A 185 -34.99 -13.93 -2.75
C ARG A 185 -36.01 -14.79 -3.49
N ALA A 186 -35.61 -15.41 -4.59
CA ALA A 186 -36.47 -16.30 -5.36
C ALA A 186 -36.84 -17.55 -4.53
N GLU A 187 -35.86 -18.17 -3.87
CA GLU A 187 -36.07 -19.33 -2.99
C GLU A 187 -36.99 -18.99 -1.82
N ALA A 188 -36.76 -17.86 -1.13
CA ALA A 188 -37.62 -17.42 -0.03
C ALA A 188 -39.06 -17.12 -0.49
N ALA A 189 -39.24 -16.52 -1.68
CA ALA A 189 -40.56 -16.28 -2.26
C ALA A 189 -41.29 -17.59 -2.58
N GLN A 190 -40.59 -18.58 -3.13
CA GLN A 190 -41.14 -19.91 -3.40
C GLN A 190 -41.49 -20.65 -2.10
N GLU A 191 -40.62 -20.62 -1.09
CA GLU A 191 -40.85 -21.26 0.20
C GLU A 191 -42.08 -20.66 0.90
N LEU A 192 -42.18 -19.32 0.94
CA LEU A 192 -43.34 -18.62 1.46
C LEU A 192 -44.62 -19.01 0.71
N ALA A 193 -44.58 -19.07 -0.62
CA ALA A 193 -45.72 -19.49 -1.43
C ALA A 193 -46.17 -20.92 -1.12
N ARG A 194 -45.23 -21.87 -0.95
CA ARG A 194 -45.54 -23.25 -0.55
C ARG A 194 -46.20 -23.31 0.83
N ASN A 195 -45.71 -22.52 1.78
CA ASN A 195 -46.27 -22.46 3.13
C ASN A 195 -47.70 -21.89 3.14
N LEU A 196 -47.95 -20.83 2.36
CA LEU A 196 -49.29 -20.25 2.23
C LEU A 196 -50.27 -21.16 1.48
N LEU A 197 -49.82 -21.88 0.44
CA LEU A 197 -50.63 -22.89 -0.25
C LEU A 197 -51.06 -24.01 0.70
N LYS A 198 -50.14 -24.52 1.53
CA LYS A 198 -50.43 -25.54 2.56
C LYS A 198 -51.41 -25.03 3.62
N ALA A 199 -51.41 -23.74 3.91
CA ALA A 199 -52.34 -23.10 4.85
C ALA A 199 -53.71 -22.76 4.22
N GLY A 200 -53.92 -23.03 2.92
CA GLY A 200 -55.22 -22.89 2.25
C GLY A 200 -55.53 -21.49 1.70
N PHE A 201 -54.53 -20.61 1.56
CA PHE A 201 -54.72 -19.29 0.95
C PHE A 201 -54.94 -19.38 -0.58
N SER A 202 -55.65 -18.41 -1.14
CA SER A 202 -55.94 -18.34 -2.59
C SER A 202 -54.70 -17.98 -3.42
N VAL A 203 -54.70 -18.37 -4.70
CA VAL A 203 -53.62 -18.05 -5.65
C VAL A 203 -53.43 -16.54 -5.78
N GLU A 204 -54.53 -15.77 -5.80
CA GLU A 204 -54.53 -14.31 -5.79
C GLU A 204 -53.77 -13.73 -4.60
N PHE A 205 -54.11 -14.18 -3.38
CA PHE A 205 -53.49 -13.69 -2.15
C PHE A 205 -52.00 -14.04 -2.11
N ILE A 206 -51.63 -15.23 -2.56
CA ILE A 206 -50.23 -15.67 -2.55
C ILE A 206 -49.41 -14.88 -3.56
N SER A 207 -49.92 -14.67 -4.78
CA SER A 207 -49.26 -13.87 -5.81
C SER A 207 -48.98 -12.44 -5.34
N GLU A 208 -49.95 -11.81 -4.66
CA GLU A 208 -49.80 -10.45 -4.11
C GLU A 208 -48.75 -10.34 -2.98
N ASN A 209 -48.56 -11.40 -2.18
CA ASN A 209 -47.70 -11.36 -0.99
C ASN A 209 -46.29 -11.93 -1.21
N THR A 210 -46.08 -12.75 -2.24
CA THR A 210 -44.75 -13.34 -2.55
C THR A 210 -44.07 -12.68 -3.74
N GLY A 211 -44.80 -11.90 -4.54
CA GLY A 211 -44.30 -11.29 -5.77
C GLY A 211 -44.13 -12.28 -6.92
N LEU A 212 -44.57 -13.53 -6.76
CA LEU A 212 -44.65 -14.51 -7.85
C LEU A 212 -45.89 -14.24 -8.72
N SER A 213 -45.79 -14.53 -10.00
CA SER A 213 -46.93 -14.53 -10.92
C SER A 213 -47.93 -15.63 -10.55
N LYS A 214 -49.21 -15.44 -10.92
CA LYS A 214 -50.25 -16.45 -10.71
C LYS A 214 -49.90 -17.80 -11.35
N GLU A 215 -49.25 -17.77 -12.51
CA GLU A 215 -48.80 -18.97 -13.23
C GLU A 215 -47.71 -19.73 -12.45
N GLU A 216 -46.73 -19.02 -11.87
CA GLU A 216 -45.71 -19.62 -11.00
C GLU A 216 -46.32 -20.24 -9.74
N VAL A 217 -47.30 -19.58 -9.13
CA VAL A 217 -48.02 -20.10 -7.95
C VAL A 217 -48.85 -21.35 -8.29
N ILE A 218 -49.54 -21.36 -9.45
CA ILE A 218 -50.31 -22.51 -9.93
C ILE A 218 -49.37 -23.70 -10.20
N ASN A 219 -48.22 -23.46 -10.84
CA ASN A 219 -47.21 -24.49 -11.08
C ASN A 219 -46.65 -25.05 -9.77
N LEU A 220 -46.40 -24.20 -8.76
CA LEU A 220 -45.98 -24.67 -7.43
C LEU A 220 -47.07 -25.52 -6.76
N LYS A 221 -48.35 -25.15 -6.88
CA LYS A 221 -49.48 -25.91 -6.34
C LYS A 221 -49.59 -27.30 -6.96
N ASN A 222 -49.50 -27.40 -8.29
CA ASN A 222 -49.57 -28.68 -9.01
C ASN A 222 -48.42 -29.64 -8.63
N ASN A 223 -47.28 -29.10 -8.21
CA ASN A 223 -46.13 -29.88 -7.73
C ASN A 223 -46.19 -30.27 -6.24
N ILE A 224 -47.19 -29.82 -5.49
CA ILE A 224 -47.42 -30.21 -4.08
C ILE A 224 -48.50 -31.30 -3.96
N GLU A 225 -49.38 -31.42 -4.96
CA GLU A 225 -50.51 -32.37 -4.99
C GLU A 225 -50.13 -33.76 -5.55
N TYR A 226 -48.83 -34.02 -5.80
CA TYR A 226 -48.20 -35.33 -6.06
C TYR A 226 -47.24 -35.68 -4.92
#